data_AF-A0A7U2EYI7-F1
#
_entry.id   AF-A0A7U2EYI7-F1
#
_cell.length_a   1.000
_cell.length_b   1.000
_cell.length_c   1.000
_cell.angle_alpha   90.00
_cell.angle_beta   90.00
_cell.angle_gamma   90.00
#
_symmetry.space_group_name_H-M   'P 1'
#
loop_
_entity.id
_entity.type
_entity.pdbx_description
1 polymer ?
#
loop_
_entity_poly.entity_id
_entity_poly.type
_entity_poly.pdbx_seq_one_letter_code
_entity_poly.pdbx_strand_id
1 'polypeptide(L)'
;MSVSFPFVIVPAGMTAHELHRERPMLFLAMITAASWKDHMRQMSLDVIFRRELAERTIITPKRTLGLVQSVLVYLSWYHYTFSHKTQQIFFLHHLVVGLALDIGLHRDYQPMAFPHRPRPKAPSPQDQRERERTFLGCYYLSSTIGAGLQKPNLLKHAPYMTEWAQKLKTVREYETDETISHLITLRQIDDQVQENLFSAGTRDLPLSDARILMHVRFLESQLDMWKKDSQNAGTERLLTLSSSFTEMSLHSVALRPAASEEQSTGTESVQINSLLSALEAGKRFLDAMLSFPVDEYYQISFSEWMRLPTVIMTVAKICMPNNASIASGWDYKTAQDRVRLDLCLEALCYRMQQLSTYDKVKQTHPDFWYAMRLINDLTRNWYMKKTKQPASSQPTPGVMVGCAFSERSGPSTGALATPSSEQGLPNFGMEMSGAGTHIGANNEDDPFAFLKDTDFDMEQFFDMGIWGDDVYTGMGFGNSGGTTPF
;
A
#
# COMPACT_ATOMS: atom_id res chain seq x y z
N MET A 1 -10.38 -2.31 20.14
CA MET A 1 -10.30 -2.20 18.67
C MET A 1 -9.49 -0.96 18.33
N SER A 2 -8.85 -0.90 17.16
CA SER A 2 -8.13 0.31 16.76
C SER A 2 -9.05 1.33 16.09
N VAL A 3 -8.79 2.61 16.36
CA VAL A 3 -9.42 3.74 15.67
C VAL A 3 -9.10 3.79 14.17
N SER A 4 -7.99 3.18 13.73
CA SER A 4 -7.55 3.14 12.32
C SER A 4 -8.31 2.11 11.46
N PHE A 5 -9.13 1.26 12.07
CA PHE A 5 -10.06 0.37 11.37
C PHE A 5 -11.33 0.14 12.20
N PRO A 6 -12.22 1.14 12.30
CA PRO A 6 -13.35 1.14 13.24
C PRO A 6 -14.54 0.25 12.84
N PHE A 7 -14.43 -0.50 11.74
CA PHE A 7 -15.56 -1.18 11.08
C PHE A 7 -15.96 -2.53 11.70
N VAL A 8 -15.14 -3.08 12.60
CA VAL A 8 -15.42 -4.30 13.36
C VAL A 8 -15.25 -4.00 14.84
N ILE A 9 -16.30 -4.23 15.64
CA ILE A 9 -16.34 -3.86 17.06
C ILE A 9 -16.75 -5.07 17.89
N VAL A 10 -15.98 -5.33 18.96
CA VAL A 10 -16.34 -6.31 20.00
C VAL A 10 -16.83 -5.51 21.22
N PRO A 11 -18.04 -5.78 21.74
CA PRO A 11 -18.58 -5.07 22.91
C PRO A 11 -17.69 -5.24 24.14
N ALA A 12 -17.55 -4.19 24.95
CA ALA A 12 -16.63 -4.16 26.11
C ALA A 12 -16.94 -5.23 27.19
N GLY A 13 -18.16 -5.76 27.23
CA GLY A 13 -18.56 -6.85 28.14
C GLY A 13 -18.34 -8.27 27.62
N MET A 14 -17.92 -8.46 26.36
CA MET A 14 -17.73 -9.79 25.78
C MET A 14 -16.34 -10.35 26.12
N THR A 15 -16.30 -11.51 26.77
CA THR A 15 -15.03 -12.18 27.10
C THR A 15 -14.39 -12.84 25.88
N ALA A 16 -13.07 -13.08 25.96
CA ALA A 16 -12.33 -13.85 24.96
C ALA A 16 -12.91 -15.26 24.73
N HIS A 17 -13.44 -15.90 25.78
CA HIS A 17 -14.03 -17.24 25.67
C HIS A 17 -15.37 -17.22 24.92
N GLU A 18 -16.22 -16.23 25.18
CA GLU A 18 -17.50 -16.06 24.48
C GLU A 18 -17.27 -15.67 23.01
N LEU A 19 -16.33 -14.76 22.74
CA LEU A 19 -15.93 -14.40 21.38
C LEU A 19 -15.41 -15.62 20.60
N HIS A 20 -14.61 -16.48 21.23
CA HIS A 20 -14.16 -17.74 20.63
C HIS A 20 -15.32 -18.71 20.37
N ARG A 21 -16.27 -18.85 21.32
CA ARG A 21 -17.44 -19.73 21.20
C ARG A 21 -18.39 -19.29 20.07
N GLU A 22 -18.65 -18.00 19.95
CA GLU A 22 -19.70 -17.45 19.09
C GLU A 22 -19.18 -16.97 17.73
N ARG A 23 -17.94 -16.49 17.69
CA ARG A 23 -17.31 -15.92 16.49
C ARG A 23 -15.86 -16.44 16.33
N PRO A 24 -15.62 -17.77 16.30
CA PRO A 24 -14.28 -18.37 16.37
C PRO A 24 -13.29 -17.84 15.32
N MET A 25 -13.74 -17.54 14.11
CA MET A 25 -12.86 -16.96 13.07
C MET A 25 -12.46 -15.51 13.38
N LEU A 26 -13.36 -14.70 13.94
CA LEU A 26 -13.04 -13.33 14.35
C LEU A 26 -12.07 -13.33 15.54
N PHE A 27 -12.31 -14.21 16.52
CA PHE A 27 -11.35 -14.45 17.60
C PHE A 27 -9.96 -14.83 17.05
N LEU A 28 -9.91 -15.79 16.10
CA LEU A 28 -8.66 -16.23 15.48
C LEU A 28 -7.93 -15.09 14.77
N ALA A 29 -8.62 -14.33 13.91
CA ALA A 29 -8.03 -13.16 13.23
C ALA A 29 -7.49 -12.12 14.22
N MET A 30 -8.20 -11.87 15.32
CA MET A 30 -7.77 -10.93 16.37
C MET A 30 -6.53 -11.42 17.11
N ILE A 31 -6.41 -12.71 17.45
CA ILE A 31 -5.18 -13.22 18.10
C ILE A 31 -4.00 -13.32 17.12
N THR A 32 -4.22 -13.57 15.83
CA THR A 32 -3.17 -13.50 14.80
C THR A 32 -2.62 -12.07 14.72
N ALA A 33 -3.49 -11.06 14.59
CA ALA A 33 -3.07 -9.66 14.54
C ALA A 33 -2.38 -9.19 15.85
N ALA A 34 -2.89 -9.60 17.02
CA ALA A 34 -2.35 -9.21 18.32
C ALA A 34 -1.00 -9.89 18.66
N SER A 35 -0.63 -10.98 17.99
CA SER A 35 0.59 -11.75 18.28
C SER A 35 1.89 -11.16 17.69
N TRP A 36 1.88 -9.92 17.18
CA TRP A 36 3.00 -9.31 16.43
C TRP A 36 4.36 -9.24 17.16
N LYS A 37 4.38 -9.40 18.50
CA LYS A 37 5.61 -9.47 19.30
C LYS A 37 6.23 -10.88 19.43
N ASP A 38 5.56 -11.89 18.89
CA ASP A 38 6.02 -13.29 18.83
C ASP A 38 5.75 -13.78 17.40
N HIS A 39 6.71 -13.53 16.51
CA HIS A 39 6.55 -13.80 15.08
C HIS A 39 6.30 -15.29 14.81
N MET A 40 6.92 -16.19 15.56
CA MET A 40 6.72 -17.64 15.43
C MET A 40 5.28 -18.04 15.73
N ARG A 41 4.70 -17.51 16.82
CA ARG A 41 3.28 -17.71 17.14
C ARG A 41 2.37 -17.05 16.11
N GLN A 42 2.71 -15.85 15.64
CA GLN A 42 1.92 -15.16 14.64
C GLN A 42 1.87 -15.92 13.31
N MET A 43 2.99 -16.44 12.80
CA MET A 43 3.01 -17.26 11.59
C MET A 43 2.26 -18.59 11.79
N SER A 44 2.38 -19.22 12.96
CA SER A 44 1.59 -20.40 13.29
C SER A 44 0.07 -20.11 13.26
N LEU A 45 -0.35 -18.99 13.83
CA LEU A 45 -1.74 -18.54 13.82
C LEU A 45 -2.23 -18.10 12.43
N ASP A 46 -1.35 -17.58 11.56
CA ASP A 46 -1.68 -17.29 10.15
C ASP A 46 -1.95 -18.59 9.36
N VAL A 47 -1.07 -19.59 9.46
CA VAL A 47 -1.26 -20.90 8.82
C VAL A 47 -2.58 -21.55 9.26
N ILE A 48 -2.92 -21.46 10.56
CA ILE A 48 -4.22 -21.91 11.06
C ILE A 48 -5.34 -21.04 10.45
N PHE A 49 -5.26 -19.71 10.51
CA PHE A 49 -6.30 -18.83 9.97
C PHE A 49 -6.59 -19.07 8.49
N ARG A 50 -5.57 -19.19 7.63
CA ARG A 50 -5.73 -19.46 6.20
C ARG A 50 -6.38 -20.81 5.94
N ARG A 51 -5.98 -21.86 6.68
CA ARG A 51 -6.60 -23.19 6.57
C ARG A 51 -8.07 -23.16 7.02
N GLU A 52 -8.35 -22.58 8.18
CA GLU A 52 -9.71 -22.48 8.71
C GLU A 52 -10.62 -21.60 7.83
N LEU A 53 -10.06 -20.58 7.14
CA LEU A 53 -10.73 -19.74 6.16
C LEU A 53 -11.03 -20.51 4.85
N ALA A 54 -10.07 -21.26 4.31
CA ALA A 54 -10.29 -22.08 3.11
C ALA A 54 -11.36 -23.17 3.37
N GLU A 55 -11.31 -23.82 4.54
CA GLU A 55 -12.33 -24.76 4.98
C GLU A 55 -13.73 -24.12 5.03
N ARG A 56 -13.83 -22.89 5.55
CA ARG A 56 -15.13 -22.18 5.73
C ARG A 56 -15.59 -21.40 4.51
N THR A 57 -14.85 -21.39 3.41
CA THR A 57 -15.24 -20.68 2.17
C THR A 57 -15.31 -21.59 0.94
N ILE A 58 -14.48 -22.64 0.87
CA ILE A 58 -14.39 -23.54 -0.29
C ILE A 58 -14.93 -24.94 0.05
N ILE A 59 -14.43 -25.57 1.11
CA ILE A 59 -14.70 -27.00 1.40
C ILE A 59 -16.07 -27.20 2.07
N THR A 60 -16.31 -26.52 3.19
CA THR A 60 -17.58 -26.52 3.93
C THR A 60 -18.09 -25.08 4.12
N PRO A 61 -18.58 -24.40 3.07
CA PRO A 61 -18.88 -22.97 3.10
C PRO A 61 -19.81 -22.52 4.24
N LYS A 62 -19.40 -21.48 4.96
CA LYS A 62 -20.17 -20.86 6.06
C LYS A 62 -20.55 -19.43 5.70
N ARG A 63 -21.76 -19.03 6.09
CA ARG A 63 -22.36 -17.73 5.79
C ARG A 63 -22.71 -17.01 7.10
N THR A 64 -21.71 -16.38 7.74
CA THR A 64 -21.87 -15.69 9.02
C THR A 64 -21.17 -14.33 9.03
N LEU A 65 -21.71 -13.38 9.81
CA LEU A 65 -21.12 -12.05 9.96
C LEU A 65 -19.69 -12.12 10.52
N GLY A 66 -19.46 -12.99 11.52
CA GLY A 66 -18.14 -13.21 12.11
C GLY A 66 -17.08 -13.75 11.13
N LEU A 67 -17.47 -14.43 10.04
CA LEU A 67 -16.53 -14.82 8.98
C LEU A 67 -16.11 -13.59 8.16
N VAL A 68 -17.06 -12.76 7.71
CA VAL A 68 -16.78 -11.50 7.00
C VAL A 68 -15.86 -10.61 7.85
N GLN A 69 -16.23 -10.39 9.10
CA GLN A 69 -15.46 -9.60 10.06
C GLN A 69 -14.05 -10.15 10.31
N SER A 70 -13.87 -11.47 10.32
CA SER A 70 -12.55 -12.08 10.48
C SER A 70 -11.60 -11.75 9.33
N VAL A 71 -12.10 -11.75 8.09
CA VAL A 71 -11.28 -11.38 6.92
C VAL A 71 -11.02 -9.87 6.89
N LEU A 72 -11.97 -9.04 7.31
CA LEU A 72 -11.73 -7.59 7.49
C LEU A 72 -10.61 -7.31 8.51
N VAL A 73 -10.65 -7.94 9.68
CA VAL A 73 -9.59 -7.79 10.71
C VAL A 73 -8.26 -8.31 10.18
N TYR A 74 -8.23 -9.51 9.59
CA TYR A 74 -7.02 -10.09 9.03
C TYR A 74 -6.38 -9.20 7.95
N LEU A 75 -7.18 -8.64 7.02
CA LEU A 75 -6.70 -7.70 6.00
C LEU A 75 -6.22 -6.37 6.57
N SER A 76 -6.82 -5.90 7.66
CA SER A 76 -6.46 -4.63 8.30
C SER A 76 -5.12 -4.66 9.04
N TRP A 77 -4.59 -5.85 9.33
CA TRP A 77 -3.25 -6.07 9.89
C TRP A 77 -2.37 -6.97 9.00
N TYR A 78 -2.69 -7.03 7.69
CA TYR A 78 -2.03 -7.93 6.73
C TYR A 78 -0.52 -7.73 6.61
N HIS A 79 0.01 -6.56 6.97
CA HIS A 79 1.46 -6.30 7.01
C HIS A 79 2.22 -7.25 7.95
N TYR A 80 1.58 -7.76 9.00
CA TYR A 80 2.19 -8.72 9.91
C TYR A 80 2.21 -10.16 9.40
N THR A 81 1.30 -10.52 8.48
CA THR A 81 1.24 -11.84 7.83
C THR A 81 1.60 -11.79 6.35
N PHE A 82 2.25 -10.70 5.94
CA PHE A 82 2.76 -10.52 4.59
C PHE A 82 3.94 -11.47 4.35
N SER A 83 3.80 -12.33 3.36
CA SER A 83 4.88 -13.17 2.83
C SER A 83 4.85 -13.01 1.32
N HIS A 84 5.98 -12.67 0.72
CA HIS A 84 6.04 -12.39 -0.72
C HIS A 84 5.66 -13.63 -1.55
N LYS A 85 6.17 -14.82 -1.18
CA LYS A 85 5.85 -16.10 -1.85
C LYS A 85 4.39 -16.54 -1.70
N THR A 86 3.61 -15.94 -0.78
CA THR A 86 2.21 -16.34 -0.51
C THR A 86 1.24 -15.17 -0.31
N GLN A 87 1.53 -13.98 -0.86
CA GLN A 87 0.61 -12.86 -0.72
C GLN A 87 -0.66 -13.10 -1.54
N GLN A 88 -1.80 -12.77 -0.95
CA GLN A 88 -3.13 -13.00 -1.52
C GLN A 88 -4.07 -11.83 -1.24
N ILE A 89 -3.57 -10.64 -0.86
CA ILE A 89 -4.43 -9.52 -0.43
C ILE A 89 -5.48 -9.15 -1.47
N PHE A 90 -5.12 -9.14 -2.76
CA PHE A 90 -6.08 -8.84 -3.82
C PHE A 90 -7.15 -9.94 -3.99
N PHE A 91 -6.83 -11.22 -3.75
CA PHE A 91 -7.83 -12.29 -3.73
C PHE A 91 -8.72 -12.22 -2.49
N LEU A 92 -8.13 -12.02 -1.31
CA LEU A 92 -8.82 -12.01 -0.03
C LEU A 92 -9.77 -10.81 0.14
N HIS A 93 -9.48 -9.65 -0.47
CA HIS A 93 -10.43 -8.53 -0.47
C HIS A 93 -11.66 -8.82 -1.35
N HIS A 94 -11.50 -9.47 -2.50
CA HIS A 94 -12.63 -9.94 -3.30
C HIS A 94 -13.43 -11.03 -2.57
N LEU A 95 -12.76 -11.92 -1.83
CA LEU A 95 -13.41 -12.92 -1.00
C LEU A 95 -14.29 -12.29 0.10
N VAL A 96 -13.82 -11.26 0.82
CA VAL A 96 -14.65 -10.61 1.86
C VAL A 96 -15.81 -9.80 1.28
N VAL A 97 -15.63 -9.16 0.12
CA VAL A 97 -16.73 -8.53 -0.63
C VAL A 97 -17.75 -9.58 -1.06
N GLY A 98 -17.31 -10.70 -1.65
CA GLY A 98 -18.17 -11.82 -2.04
C GLY A 98 -18.98 -12.34 -0.85
N LEU A 99 -18.33 -12.69 0.25
CA LEU A 99 -18.99 -13.17 1.48
C LEU A 99 -19.99 -12.15 2.05
N ALA A 100 -19.68 -10.85 2.00
CA ALA A 100 -20.59 -9.79 2.46
C ALA A 100 -21.86 -9.68 1.59
N LEU A 101 -21.73 -9.88 0.27
CA LEU A 101 -22.89 -9.94 -0.63
C LEU A 101 -23.69 -11.24 -0.42
N ASP A 102 -23.01 -12.37 -0.23
CA ASP A 102 -23.59 -13.70 -0.04
C ASP A 102 -24.43 -13.84 1.24
N ILE A 103 -24.07 -13.10 2.31
CA ILE A 103 -24.88 -13.00 3.54
C ILE A 103 -25.87 -11.84 3.53
N GLY A 104 -26.00 -11.13 2.41
CA GLY A 104 -26.95 -10.02 2.24
C GLY A 104 -26.66 -8.83 3.16
N LEU A 105 -25.44 -8.26 3.10
CA LEU A 105 -25.12 -7.01 3.79
C LEU A 105 -25.49 -5.74 2.98
N HIS A 106 -25.75 -5.86 1.67
CA HIS A 106 -26.15 -4.74 0.82
C HIS A 106 -27.63 -4.37 1.02
N ARG A 107 -27.98 -3.08 0.82
CA ARG A 107 -29.31 -2.50 1.14
C ARG A 107 -30.48 -3.29 0.57
N ASP A 108 -30.37 -3.71 -0.69
CA ASP A 108 -31.48 -4.22 -1.48
C ASP A 108 -31.61 -5.76 -1.44
N TYR A 109 -30.90 -6.43 -0.52
CA TYR A 109 -30.95 -7.88 -0.38
C TYR A 109 -32.35 -8.37 0.04
N GLN A 110 -33.04 -9.03 -0.89
CA GLN A 110 -34.25 -9.80 -0.59
C GLN A 110 -33.92 -11.29 -0.53
N PRO A 111 -34.14 -11.98 0.62
CA PRO A 111 -33.95 -13.42 0.71
C PRO A 111 -34.87 -14.14 -0.28
N MET A 112 -34.30 -15.04 -1.10
CA MET A 112 -35.06 -15.90 -2.02
C MET A 112 -36.21 -16.60 -1.30
N ALA A 113 -37.43 -16.40 -1.79
CA ALA A 113 -38.65 -16.90 -1.17
C ALA A 113 -38.89 -18.37 -1.53
N PHE A 114 -38.23 -19.28 -0.81
CA PHE A 114 -38.48 -20.71 -0.94
C PHE A 114 -39.83 -21.08 -0.30
N PRO A 115 -40.78 -21.68 -1.04
CA PRO A 115 -42.01 -22.18 -0.42
C PRO A 115 -41.67 -23.21 0.66
N HIS A 116 -42.44 -23.19 1.76
CA HIS A 116 -42.21 -23.94 3.00
C HIS A 116 -41.03 -23.50 3.88
N ARG A 117 -40.20 -22.51 3.49
CA ARG A 117 -39.19 -21.93 4.39
C ARG A 117 -39.71 -20.62 5.01
N PRO A 118 -39.79 -20.49 6.34
CA PRO A 118 -40.19 -19.23 6.96
C PRO A 118 -39.17 -18.13 6.60
N ARG A 119 -39.65 -16.91 6.32
CA ARG A 119 -38.79 -15.75 6.09
C ARG A 119 -37.87 -15.54 7.31
N PRO A 120 -36.58 -15.20 7.12
CA PRO A 120 -35.73 -14.81 8.23
C PRO A 120 -36.36 -13.69 9.04
N LYS A 121 -36.23 -13.74 10.38
CA LYS A 121 -36.55 -12.58 11.22
C LYS A 121 -35.67 -11.41 10.81
N ALA A 122 -36.22 -10.20 10.82
CA ALA A 122 -35.41 -9.00 10.65
C ALA A 122 -34.34 -8.93 11.77
N PRO A 123 -33.11 -8.44 11.46
CA PRO A 123 -32.10 -8.19 12.48
C PRO A 123 -32.61 -7.18 13.52
N SER A 124 -32.11 -7.23 14.75
CA SER A 124 -32.38 -6.16 15.71
C SER A 124 -31.75 -4.84 15.23
N PRO A 125 -32.18 -3.68 15.76
CA PRO A 125 -31.54 -2.40 15.44
C PRO A 125 -30.03 -2.36 15.75
N GLN A 126 -29.56 -3.20 16.68
CA GLN A 126 -28.15 -3.35 17.02
C GLN A 126 -27.40 -4.23 16.00
N ASP A 127 -27.93 -5.43 15.70
CA ASP A 127 -27.35 -6.32 14.67
C ASP A 127 -27.28 -5.61 13.30
N GLN A 128 -28.29 -4.78 13.00
CA GLN A 128 -28.34 -4.01 11.76
C GLN A 128 -27.25 -2.94 11.71
N ARG A 129 -26.98 -2.21 12.80
CA ARG A 129 -25.82 -1.29 12.86
C ARG A 129 -24.50 -2.05 12.74
N GLU A 130 -24.39 -3.23 13.34
CA GLU A 130 -23.18 -4.06 13.22
C GLU A 130 -22.93 -4.52 11.77
N ARG A 131 -24.00 -4.91 11.07
CA ARG A 131 -23.99 -5.23 9.63
C ARG A 131 -23.61 -4.01 8.77
N GLU A 132 -24.16 -2.84 9.07
CA GLU A 132 -23.84 -1.58 8.39
C GLU A 132 -22.35 -1.22 8.54
N ARG A 133 -21.80 -1.23 9.77
CA ARG A 133 -20.35 -1.03 10.02
C ARG A 133 -19.49 -2.03 9.23
N THR A 134 -19.86 -3.30 9.28
CA THR A 134 -19.12 -4.38 8.59
C THR A 134 -19.10 -4.15 7.08
N PHE A 135 -20.23 -3.76 6.47
CA PHE A 135 -20.29 -3.50 5.02
C PHE A 135 -19.51 -2.25 4.60
N LEU A 136 -19.53 -1.19 5.42
CA LEU A 136 -18.71 0.00 5.21
C LEU A 136 -17.20 -0.35 5.27
N GLY A 137 -16.81 -1.30 6.13
CA GLY A 137 -15.45 -1.84 6.16
C GLY A 137 -15.07 -2.62 4.89
N CYS A 138 -16.01 -3.39 4.32
CA CYS A 138 -15.81 -4.04 3.02
C CYS A 138 -15.56 -3.02 1.90
N TYR A 139 -16.37 -1.94 1.83
CA TYR A 139 -16.15 -0.86 0.86
C TYR A 139 -14.79 -0.18 1.08
N TYR A 140 -14.48 0.24 2.32
CA TYR A 140 -13.25 0.96 2.64
C TYR A 140 -11.99 0.14 2.28
N LEU A 141 -11.94 -1.16 2.60
CA LEU A 141 -10.81 -2.01 2.19
C LEU A 141 -10.78 -2.25 0.68
N SER A 142 -11.91 -2.54 0.04
CA SER A 142 -11.97 -2.81 -1.41
C SER A 142 -11.54 -1.60 -2.24
N SER A 143 -11.97 -0.42 -1.82
CA SER A 143 -11.59 0.88 -2.36
C SER A 143 -10.09 1.18 -2.14
N THR A 144 -9.58 1.01 -0.91
CA THR A 144 -8.17 1.27 -0.59
C THR A 144 -7.22 0.30 -1.30
N ILE A 145 -7.51 -1.00 -1.29
CA ILE A 145 -6.66 -2.05 -1.88
C ILE A 145 -6.69 -1.96 -3.42
N GLY A 146 -7.85 -1.67 -4.02
CA GLY A 146 -7.95 -1.41 -5.46
C GLY A 146 -7.08 -0.22 -5.89
N ALA A 147 -7.20 0.92 -5.20
CA ALA A 147 -6.40 2.10 -5.49
C ALA A 147 -4.89 1.87 -5.27
N GLY A 148 -4.50 1.28 -4.13
CA GLY A 148 -3.10 1.04 -3.78
C GLY A 148 -2.37 0.06 -4.72
N LEU A 149 -3.10 -0.90 -5.30
CA LEU A 149 -2.57 -1.88 -6.26
C LEU A 149 -2.85 -1.50 -7.73
N GLN A 150 -3.38 -0.31 -8.01
CA GLN A 150 -3.82 0.15 -9.34
C GLN A 150 -4.78 -0.82 -10.07
N LYS A 151 -5.65 -1.51 -9.32
CA LYS A 151 -6.60 -2.52 -9.82
C LYS A 151 -8.06 -2.09 -9.64
N PRO A 152 -8.99 -2.54 -10.50
CA PRO A 152 -10.40 -2.14 -10.41
C PRO A 152 -11.06 -2.51 -9.07
N ASN A 153 -11.54 -1.51 -8.34
CA ASN A 153 -12.44 -1.73 -7.20
C ASN A 153 -13.84 -2.10 -7.72
N LEU A 154 -14.28 -3.32 -7.43
CA LEU A 154 -15.60 -3.84 -7.82
C LEU A 154 -16.73 -3.40 -6.87
N LEU A 155 -16.43 -3.18 -5.58
CA LEU A 155 -17.39 -2.61 -4.63
C LEU A 155 -17.29 -1.09 -4.66
N LYS A 156 -17.93 -0.48 -5.66
CA LYS A 156 -18.06 0.98 -5.80
C LYS A 156 -18.87 1.58 -4.65
N HIS A 157 -18.64 2.85 -4.37
CA HIS A 157 -19.44 3.63 -3.43
C HIS A 157 -20.90 3.74 -3.91
N ALA A 158 -21.85 3.72 -2.97
CA ALA A 158 -23.28 3.93 -3.25
C ALA A 158 -23.89 4.89 -2.21
N PRO A 159 -24.90 5.72 -2.55
CA PRO A 159 -25.43 6.75 -1.64
C PRO A 159 -25.85 6.23 -0.26
N TYR A 160 -26.34 5.00 -0.19
CA TYR A 160 -26.74 4.37 1.07
C TYR A 160 -25.57 4.10 2.02
N MET A 161 -24.33 4.04 1.52
CA MET A 161 -23.14 3.94 2.37
C MET A 161 -22.92 5.23 3.16
N THR A 162 -23.07 6.40 2.51
CA THR A 162 -23.05 7.70 3.20
C THR A 162 -24.24 7.84 4.17
N GLU A 163 -25.45 7.43 3.77
CA GLU A 163 -26.62 7.41 4.67
C GLU A 163 -26.34 6.57 5.93
N TRP A 164 -25.76 5.38 5.79
CA TRP A 164 -25.42 4.49 6.91
C TRP A 164 -24.29 5.06 7.77
N ALA A 165 -23.24 5.61 7.17
CA ALA A 165 -22.13 6.20 7.90
C ALA A 165 -22.58 7.44 8.72
N GLN A 166 -23.42 8.30 8.15
CA GLN A 166 -24.02 9.43 8.86
C GLN A 166 -25.01 8.98 9.94
N LYS A 167 -25.84 7.97 9.68
CA LYS A 167 -26.73 7.34 10.66
C LYS A 167 -25.94 6.80 11.86
N LEU A 168 -24.77 6.18 11.62
CA LEU A 168 -23.87 5.73 12.69
C LEU A 168 -23.31 6.92 13.48
N LYS A 169 -22.77 7.97 12.84
CA LYS A 169 -22.31 9.21 13.52
C LYS A 169 -23.42 9.87 14.36
N THR A 170 -24.67 9.85 13.90
CA THR A 170 -25.83 10.39 14.64
C THR A 170 -26.29 9.51 15.80
N VAL A 171 -26.24 8.17 15.69
CA VAL A 171 -26.63 7.25 16.78
C VAL A 171 -25.53 7.09 17.83
N ARG A 172 -24.25 7.14 17.41
CA ARG A 172 -23.03 7.10 18.22
C ARG A 172 -23.08 6.03 19.33
N GLU A 173 -23.38 4.80 18.94
CA GLU A 173 -23.38 3.62 19.82
C GLU A 173 -21.96 3.28 20.29
N TYR A 174 -20.95 3.62 19.48
CA TYR A 174 -19.54 3.66 19.87
C TYR A 174 -18.93 5.00 19.43
N GLU A 175 -17.93 5.50 20.17
CA GLU A 175 -17.21 6.74 19.81
C GLU A 175 -16.60 6.68 18.41
N THR A 176 -16.17 5.49 17.99
CA THR A 176 -15.62 5.20 16.66
C THR A 176 -16.63 5.36 15.52
N ASP A 177 -17.93 5.43 15.78
CA ASP A 177 -18.96 5.64 14.75
C ASP A 177 -18.82 6.99 14.02
N GLU A 178 -18.36 8.01 14.76
CA GLU A 178 -18.00 9.31 14.19
C GLU A 178 -16.83 9.18 13.22
N THR A 179 -15.81 8.41 13.59
CA THR A 179 -14.62 8.14 12.75
C THR A 179 -14.98 7.36 11.48
N ILE A 180 -15.93 6.41 11.56
CA ILE A 180 -16.49 5.73 10.36
C ILE A 180 -17.02 6.76 9.35
N SER A 181 -17.81 7.73 9.80
CA SER A 181 -18.37 8.76 8.92
C SER A 181 -17.30 9.60 8.23
N HIS A 182 -16.27 10.04 8.96
CA HIS A 182 -15.17 10.80 8.37
C HIS A 182 -14.35 9.96 7.38
N LEU A 183 -14.00 8.71 7.73
CA LEU A 183 -13.23 7.81 6.85
C LEU A 183 -13.99 7.45 5.56
N ILE A 184 -15.30 7.21 5.63
CA ILE A 184 -16.11 6.84 4.45
C ILE A 184 -16.24 8.03 3.49
N THR A 185 -16.56 9.22 3.98
CA THR A 185 -16.65 10.42 3.13
C THR A 185 -15.29 10.78 2.52
N LEU A 186 -14.19 10.65 3.27
CA LEU A 186 -12.85 10.88 2.73
C LEU A 186 -12.48 9.84 1.66
N ARG A 187 -12.83 8.57 1.87
CA ARG A 187 -12.58 7.49 0.90
C ARG A 187 -13.40 7.66 -0.39
N GLN A 188 -14.58 8.28 -0.30
CA GLN A 188 -15.36 8.73 -1.46
C GLN A 188 -14.67 9.89 -2.21
N ILE A 189 -13.94 10.78 -1.53
CA ILE A 189 -13.12 11.83 -2.17
C ILE A 189 -11.88 11.20 -2.83
N ASP A 190 -11.17 10.29 -2.14
CA ASP A 190 -10.05 9.52 -2.72
C ASP A 190 -10.47 8.80 -4.02
N ASP A 191 -11.64 8.13 -4.03
CA ASP A 191 -12.13 7.42 -5.21
C ASP A 191 -12.43 8.36 -6.37
N GLN A 192 -12.96 9.56 -6.11
CA GLN A 192 -13.16 10.58 -7.13
C GLN A 192 -11.83 11.17 -7.64
N VAL A 193 -10.81 11.32 -6.79
CA VAL A 193 -9.45 11.69 -7.20
C VAL A 193 -8.90 10.66 -8.19
N GLN A 194 -8.99 9.36 -7.87
CA GLN A 194 -8.52 8.29 -8.75
C GLN A 194 -9.29 8.23 -10.07
N GLU A 195 -10.63 8.29 -10.02
CA GLU A 195 -11.48 8.13 -11.19
C GLU A 195 -11.41 9.33 -12.17
N ASN A 196 -11.43 10.56 -11.65
CA ASN A 196 -11.43 11.76 -12.50
C ASN A 196 -10.02 12.15 -12.95
N LEU A 197 -8.97 11.96 -12.13
CA LEU A 197 -7.63 12.42 -12.48
C LEU A 197 -6.72 11.30 -13.01
N PHE A 198 -6.82 10.06 -12.52
CA PHE A 198 -5.84 9.00 -12.79
C PHE A 198 -6.37 7.82 -13.62
N SER A 199 -7.60 7.90 -14.15
CA SER A 199 -8.14 6.91 -15.07
C SER A 199 -7.50 7.00 -16.46
N ALA A 200 -7.64 5.95 -17.27
CA ALA A 200 -6.97 5.86 -18.58
C ALA A 200 -7.33 6.97 -19.58
N GLY A 201 -8.46 7.69 -19.38
CA GLY A 201 -8.84 8.84 -20.21
C GLY A 201 -8.31 10.19 -19.71
N THR A 202 -7.72 10.24 -18.51
CA THR A 202 -7.30 11.51 -17.87
C THR A 202 -5.90 11.49 -17.25
N ARG A 203 -5.29 10.32 -17.06
CA ARG A 203 -3.94 10.13 -16.48
C ARG A 203 -2.84 10.93 -17.18
N ASP A 204 -2.88 10.96 -18.51
CA ASP A 204 -1.84 11.58 -19.34
C ASP A 204 -2.19 13.03 -19.75
N LEU A 205 -3.33 13.55 -19.29
CA LEU A 205 -3.69 14.96 -19.49
C LEU A 205 -2.84 15.87 -18.58
N PRO A 206 -2.31 16.99 -19.09
CA PRO A 206 -1.56 17.95 -18.31
C PRO A 206 -2.47 18.73 -17.35
N LEU A 207 -1.88 19.33 -16.32
CA LEU A 207 -2.61 20.20 -15.38
C LEU A 207 -3.24 21.44 -16.05
N SER A 208 -2.82 21.82 -17.26
CA SER A 208 -3.47 22.89 -18.05
C SER A 208 -4.82 22.50 -18.66
N ASP A 209 -5.18 21.21 -18.70
CA ASP A 209 -6.47 20.79 -19.26
C ASP A 209 -7.63 21.32 -18.39
N ALA A 210 -8.59 22.01 -19.01
CA ALA A 210 -9.70 22.65 -18.30
C ALA A 210 -10.56 21.65 -17.50
N ARG A 211 -10.64 20.39 -17.91
CA ARG A 211 -11.33 19.32 -17.16
C ARG A 211 -10.56 18.96 -15.91
N ILE A 212 -9.25 18.80 -16.02
CA ILE A 212 -8.36 18.53 -14.88
C ILE A 212 -8.44 19.68 -13.86
N LEU A 213 -8.35 20.94 -14.30
CA LEU A 213 -8.52 22.11 -13.43
C LEU A 213 -9.90 22.17 -12.76
N MET A 214 -10.96 21.82 -13.48
CA MET A 214 -12.32 21.78 -12.94
C MET A 214 -12.48 20.68 -11.87
N HIS A 215 -11.98 19.47 -12.13
CA HIS A 215 -12.02 18.37 -11.17
C HIS A 215 -11.16 18.66 -9.94
N VAL A 216 -9.96 19.22 -10.12
CA VAL A 216 -9.09 19.62 -9.00
C VAL A 216 -9.81 20.61 -8.09
N ARG A 217 -10.32 21.73 -8.64
CA ARG A 217 -11.04 22.76 -7.84
C ARG A 217 -12.31 22.25 -7.16
N PHE A 218 -13.02 21.33 -7.80
CA PHE A 218 -14.18 20.68 -7.19
C PHE A 218 -13.77 19.81 -5.98
N LEU A 219 -12.71 19.02 -6.13
CA LEU A 219 -12.24 18.10 -5.08
C LEU A 219 -11.50 18.84 -3.94
N GLU A 220 -10.79 19.93 -4.23
CA GLU A 220 -10.29 20.90 -3.24
C GLU A 220 -11.44 21.38 -2.34
N SER A 221 -12.54 21.85 -2.94
CA SER A 221 -13.72 22.34 -2.23
C SER A 221 -14.39 21.25 -1.38
N GLN A 222 -14.55 20.03 -1.90
CA GLN A 222 -15.06 18.89 -1.14
C GLN A 222 -14.16 18.52 0.05
N LEU A 223 -12.84 18.53 -0.14
CA LEU A 223 -11.87 18.21 0.91
C LEU A 223 -11.83 19.30 1.99
N ASP A 224 -11.95 20.58 1.62
CA ASP A 224 -12.04 21.69 2.58
C ASP A 224 -13.37 21.75 3.33
N MET A 225 -14.47 21.27 2.73
CA MET A 225 -15.72 21.03 3.46
C MET A 225 -15.56 19.87 4.46
N TRP A 226 -14.93 18.77 4.05
CA TRP A 226 -14.65 17.62 4.92
C TRP A 226 -13.75 17.99 6.10
N LYS A 227 -12.68 18.76 5.87
CA LYS A 227 -11.76 19.24 6.92
C LYS A 227 -12.52 20.00 8.01
N LYS A 228 -13.49 20.84 7.63
CA LYS A 228 -14.33 21.64 8.54
C LYS A 228 -15.31 20.78 9.36
N ASP A 229 -15.88 19.70 8.80
CA ASP A 229 -16.68 18.73 9.59
C ASP A 229 -15.82 17.90 10.54
N SER A 230 -14.57 17.55 10.14
CA SER A 230 -13.65 16.74 10.96
C SER A 230 -12.93 17.49 12.09
N GLN A 231 -13.04 18.82 12.14
CA GLN A 231 -12.11 19.72 12.86
C GLN A 231 -12.11 19.62 14.40
N ASN A 232 -12.95 18.77 15.00
CA ASN A 232 -12.98 18.49 16.44
C ASN A 232 -13.16 16.98 16.76
N ALA A 233 -12.97 16.08 15.78
CA ALA A 233 -13.16 14.65 16.00
C ALA A 233 -12.04 14.06 16.87
N GLY A 234 -12.38 13.17 17.82
CA GLY A 234 -11.44 12.58 18.79
C GLY A 234 -10.33 11.70 18.19
N THR A 235 -10.30 11.53 16.86
CA THR A 235 -9.31 10.77 16.09
C THR A 235 -8.45 11.66 15.18
N GLU A 236 -8.31 12.95 15.51
CA GLU A 236 -7.56 13.98 14.77
C GLU A 236 -6.25 13.47 14.12
N ARG A 237 -5.35 12.81 14.87
CA ARG A 237 -4.06 12.30 14.35
C ARG A 237 -4.23 11.35 13.15
N LEU A 238 -5.26 10.50 13.18
CA LEU A 238 -5.61 9.60 12.07
C LEU A 238 -6.24 10.38 10.91
N LEU A 239 -7.19 11.27 11.19
CA LEU A 239 -7.89 12.02 10.15
C LEU A 239 -6.95 12.98 9.40
N THR A 240 -5.99 13.60 10.11
CA THR A 240 -4.89 14.38 9.52
C THR A 240 -3.98 13.52 8.66
N LEU A 241 -3.64 12.30 9.09
CA LEU A 241 -2.86 11.35 8.30
C LEU A 241 -3.58 10.99 6.99
N SER A 242 -4.81 10.47 7.08
CA SER A 242 -5.59 10.04 5.91
C SER A 242 -5.85 11.20 4.93
N SER A 243 -6.23 12.38 5.42
CA SER A 243 -6.57 13.52 4.55
C SER A 243 -5.36 14.22 3.93
N SER A 244 -4.21 14.20 4.61
CA SER A 244 -2.94 14.66 4.01
C SER A 244 -2.53 13.77 2.84
N PHE A 245 -2.81 12.46 2.88
CA PHE A 245 -2.64 11.59 1.71
C PHE A 245 -3.61 11.94 0.57
N THR A 246 -4.89 12.19 0.88
CA THR A 246 -5.90 12.59 -0.13
C THR A 246 -5.50 13.90 -0.82
N GLU A 247 -5.08 14.90 -0.06
CA GLU A 247 -4.64 16.21 -0.56
C GLU A 247 -3.37 16.10 -1.43
N MET A 248 -2.37 15.35 -0.96
CA MET A 248 -1.17 15.08 -1.75
C MET A 248 -1.50 14.36 -3.05
N SER A 249 -2.40 13.36 -3.01
CA SER A 249 -2.82 12.60 -4.20
C SER A 249 -3.56 13.48 -5.20
N LEU A 250 -4.47 14.33 -4.73
CA LEU A 250 -5.18 15.34 -5.51
C LEU A 250 -4.22 16.28 -6.25
N HIS A 251 -3.24 16.85 -5.57
CA HIS A 251 -2.29 17.80 -6.17
C HIS A 251 -1.11 17.15 -6.91
N SER A 252 -0.85 15.85 -6.74
CA SER A 252 0.23 15.13 -7.44
C SER A 252 0.10 15.12 -8.97
N VAL A 253 -1.08 15.49 -9.51
CA VAL A 253 -1.30 15.87 -10.91
C VAL A 253 -0.27 16.87 -11.45
N ALA A 254 0.29 17.74 -10.60
CA ALA A 254 1.29 18.74 -10.97
C ALA A 254 2.67 18.16 -11.33
N LEU A 255 2.94 16.88 -11.03
CA LEU A 255 4.13 16.15 -11.44
C LEU A 255 4.08 15.63 -12.89
N ARG A 256 2.97 15.86 -13.61
CA ARG A 256 2.85 15.51 -15.03
C ARG A 256 3.67 16.49 -15.90
N PRO A 257 4.12 16.05 -17.10
CA PRO A 257 4.64 16.96 -18.11
C PRO A 257 3.65 18.11 -18.40
N ALA A 258 4.19 19.29 -18.68
CA ALA A 258 3.39 20.41 -19.18
C ALA A 258 2.89 20.13 -20.61
N ALA A 259 1.87 20.87 -21.04
CA ALA A 259 1.52 20.95 -22.46
C ALA A 259 2.67 21.61 -23.25
N SER A 260 2.69 21.41 -24.57
CA SER A 260 3.67 21.98 -25.49
C SER A 260 3.82 23.50 -25.31
N GLU A 261 5.04 24.01 -25.51
CA GLU A 261 5.48 25.37 -25.15
C GLU A 261 4.56 26.49 -25.66
N GLU A 262 3.93 26.30 -26.82
CA GLU A 262 2.97 27.21 -27.47
C GLU A 262 1.71 27.55 -26.63
N GLN A 263 1.43 26.82 -25.54
CA GLN A 263 0.26 27.01 -24.66
C GLN A 263 0.63 27.38 -23.21
N SER A 264 1.90 27.67 -22.93
CA SER A 264 2.46 27.79 -21.58
C SER A 264 2.00 29.03 -20.78
N THR A 265 1.79 30.17 -21.45
CA THR A 265 1.74 31.52 -20.85
C THR A 265 0.52 31.76 -19.95
N GLY A 266 0.57 31.25 -18.72
CA GLY A 266 -0.43 31.48 -17.67
C GLY A 266 -0.62 30.33 -16.67
N THR A 267 -0.20 29.10 -17.01
CA THR A 267 -0.46 27.92 -16.14
C THR A 267 0.62 27.70 -15.07
N GLU A 268 1.82 28.23 -15.26
CA GLU A 268 2.99 28.04 -14.38
C GLU A 268 2.68 28.27 -12.89
N SER A 269 1.98 29.37 -12.57
CA SER A 269 1.58 29.69 -11.19
C SER A 269 0.65 28.63 -10.57
N VAL A 270 -0.24 28.03 -11.36
CA VAL A 270 -1.14 26.96 -10.92
C VAL A 270 -0.36 25.66 -10.67
N GLN A 271 0.65 25.37 -11.50
CA GLN A 271 1.52 24.22 -11.31
C GLN A 271 2.42 24.38 -10.08
N ILE A 272 3.06 25.54 -9.88
CA ILE A 272 3.86 25.85 -8.69
C ILE A 272 3.02 25.74 -7.41
N ASN A 273 1.82 26.35 -7.38
CA ASN A 273 0.92 26.25 -6.24
C ASN A 273 0.50 24.80 -5.95
N SER A 274 0.23 24.00 -7.00
CA SER A 274 -0.13 22.59 -6.84
C SER A 274 1.05 21.72 -6.37
N LEU A 275 2.27 21.96 -6.88
CA LEU A 275 3.49 21.31 -6.36
C LEU A 275 3.72 21.65 -4.89
N LEU A 276 3.48 22.89 -4.47
CA LEU A 276 3.56 23.31 -3.07
C LEU A 276 2.50 22.62 -2.21
N SER A 277 1.22 22.61 -2.62
CA SER A 277 0.17 21.89 -1.88
C SER A 277 0.47 20.39 -1.75
N ALA A 278 0.96 19.74 -2.81
CA ALA A 278 1.38 18.34 -2.76
C ALA A 278 2.56 18.12 -1.80
N LEU A 279 3.57 19.03 -1.82
CA LEU A 279 4.73 18.98 -0.93
C LEU A 279 4.32 19.14 0.54
N GLU A 280 3.49 20.14 0.85
CA GLU A 280 3.04 20.41 2.21
C GLU A 280 2.11 19.33 2.74
N ALA A 281 1.25 18.75 1.90
CA ALA A 281 0.42 17.61 2.25
C ALA A 281 1.27 16.36 2.50
N GLY A 282 2.25 16.08 1.65
CA GLY A 282 3.23 15.00 1.86
C GLY A 282 4.02 15.19 3.17
N LYS A 283 4.44 16.42 3.49
CA LYS A 283 5.06 16.75 4.78
C LYS A 283 4.09 16.51 5.95
N ARG A 284 2.86 17.00 5.87
CA ARG A 284 1.83 16.83 6.91
C ARG A 284 1.52 15.36 7.18
N PHE A 285 1.52 14.50 6.16
CA PHE A 285 1.43 13.05 6.34
C PHE A 285 2.61 12.48 7.14
N LEU A 286 3.84 12.84 6.78
CA LEU A 286 5.06 12.36 7.46
C LEU A 286 5.14 12.88 8.91
N ASP A 287 4.83 14.16 9.13
CA ASP A 287 4.72 14.77 10.46
C ASP A 287 3.64 14.06 11.29
N ALA A 288 2.45 13.81 10.73
CA ALA A 288 1.36 13.13 11.42
C ALA A 288 1.73 11.68 11.78
N MET A 289 2.37 10.93 10.87
CA MET A 289 2.84 9.57 11.15
C MET A 289 3.89 9.55 12.27
N LEU A 290 4.83 10.50 12.26
CA LEU A 290 5.82 10.67 13.33
C LEU A 290 5.22 11.24 14.64
N SER A 291 4.02 11.82 14.61
CA SER A 291 3.33 12.31 15.82
C SER A 291 2.77 11.19 16.70
N PHE A 292 2.55 9.99 16.17
CA PHE A 292 2.13 8.84 16.97
C PHE A 292 3.25 8.42 17.94
N PRO A 293 2.94 8.09 19.21
CA PRO A 293 3.83 7.34 20.09
C PRO A 293 4.28 6.04 19.40
N VAL A 294 5.55 5.65 19.60
CA VAL A 294 6.13 4.48 18.92
C VAL A 294 5.36 3.21 19.29
N ASP A 295 4.95 3.09 20.55
CA ASP A 295 4.13 1.99 21.05
C ASP A 295 2.68 1.99 20.51
N GLU A 296 2.16 3.09 19.95
CA GLU A 296 0.87 3.08 19.24
C GLU A 296 0.96 2.56 17.79
N TYR A 297 2.15 2.41 17.21
CA TYR A 297 2.31 2.07 15.78
C TYR A 297 1.63 0.76 15.36
N TYR A 298 1.52 -0.24 16.25
CA TYR A 298 0.81 -1.49 15.96
C TYR A 298 -0.70 -1.33 15.81
N GLN A 299 -1.24 -0.20 16.28
CA GLN A 299 -2.65 0.14 16.11
C GLN A 299 -2.92 0.74 14.73
N ILE A 300 -1.90 1.21 13.99
CA ILE A 300 -2.06 1.77 12.64
C ILE A 300 -2.36 0.63 11.66
N SER A 301 -3.48 0.72 10.94
CA SER A 301 -3.95 -0.31 10.02
C SER A 301 -3.12 -0.36 8.74
N PHE A 302 -3.14 -1.51 8.05
CA PHE A 302 -2.40 -1.68 6.80
C PHE A 302 -2.84 -0.69 5.71
N SER A 303 -4.10 -0.26 5.72
CA SER A 303 -4.63 0.79 4.84
C SER A 303 -3.84 2.10 4.92
N GLU A 304 -3.35 2.48 6.10
CA GLU A 304 -2.54 3.69 6.29
C GLU A 304 -1.05 3.43 6.02
N TRP A 305 -0.53 2.25 6.42
CA TRP A 305 0.86 1.87 6.08
C TRP A 305 1.10 1.76 4.56
N MET A 306 0.11 1.26 3.81
CA MET A 306 0.17 1.14 2.35
C MET A 306 0.30 2.48 1.62
N ARG A 307 -0.11 3.60 2.25
CA ARG A 307 0.03 4.96 1.70
C ARG A 307 1.46 5.51 1.79
N LEU A 308 2.26 5.06 2.76
CA LEU A 308 3.58 5.63 3.05
C LEU A 308 4.56 5.60 1.86
N PRO A 309 4.73 4.50 1.08
CA PRO A 309 5.63 4.49 -0.07
C PRO A 309 5.24 5.52 -1.14
N THR A 310 3.94 5.68 -1.41
CA THR A 310 3.43 6.70 -2.34
C THR A 310 3.70 8.12 -1.87
N VAL A 311 3.64 8.37 -0.56
CA VAL A 311 3.99 9.67 0.04
C VAL A 311 5.48 9.95 -0.11
N ILE A 312 6.34 9.01 0.31
CA ILE A 312 7.79 9.14 0.20
C ILE A 312 8.20 9.41 -1.26
N MET A 313 7.65 8.65 -2.22
CA MET A 313 8.00 8.77 -3.63
C MET A 313 7.43 10.03 -4.30
N THR A 314 6.26 10.51 -3.89
CA THR A 314 5.71 11.79 -4.38
C THR A 314 6.55 12.96 -3.86
N VAL A 315 6.83 13.01 -2.55
CA VAL A 315 7.70 14.04 -1.95
C VAL A 315 9.10 14.00 -2.57
N ALA A 316 9.70 12.81 -2.72
CA ALA A 316 11.01 12.66 -3.35
C ALA A 316 11.03 13.22 -4.78
N LYS A 317 10.00 12.97 -5.60
CA LYS A 317 9.88 13.49 -6.96
C LYS A 317 9.73 15.02 -7.02
N ILE A 318 9.07 15.64 -6.03
CA ILE A 318 8.97 17.11 -5.93
C ILE A 318 10.31 17.74 -5.45
N CYS A 319 11.05 17.04 -4.59
CA CYS A 319 12.34 17.47 -4.06
C CYS A 319 13.55 17.16 -4.97
N MET A 320 13.40 16.36 -6.03
CA MET A 320 14.49 16.02 -6.96
C MET A 320 14.55 17.00 -8.13
N PRO A 321 15.75 17.44 -8.56
CA PRO A 321 15.90 18.26 -9.75
C PRO A 321 15.51 17.45 -10.99
N ASN A 322 14.60 17.99 -11.80
CA ASN A 322 14.25 17.45 -13.12
C ASN A 322 14.07 18.58 -14.14
N ASN A 323 14.17 18.26 -15.43
CA ASN A 323 14.20 19.29 -16.48
C ASN A 323 12.89 20.12 -16.52
N ALA A 324 11.74 19.50 -16.26
CA ALA A 324 10.45 20.18 -16.24
C ALA A 324 10.30 21.11 -15.02
N SER A 325 10.77 20.70 -13.84
CA SER A 325 10.77 21.56 -12.64
C SER A 325 11.73 22.74 -12.76
N ILE A 326 12.87 22.55 -13.44
CA ILE A 326 13.81 23.64 -13.73
C ILE A 326 13.19 24.63 -14.73
N ALA A 327 12.50 24.13 -15.77
CA ALA A 327 11.81 24.98 -16.76
C ALA A 327 10.65 25.78 -16.14
N SER A 328 9.89 25.21 -15.19
CA SER A 328 8.81 25.91 -14.49
C SER A 328 9.25 26.78 -13.30
N GLY A 329 10.56 26.95 -13.08
CA GLY A 329 11.10 27.80 -12.01
C GLY A 329 10.89 27.24 -10.59
N TRP A 330 10.62 25.94 -10.44
CA TRP A 330 10.41 25.31 -9.14
C TRP A 330 11.72 25.17 -8.36
N ASP A 331 11.81 25.84 -7.20
CA ASP A 331 12.95 25.72 -6.29
C ASP A 331 12.87 24.42 -5.47
N TYR A 332 13.42 23.36 -6.07
CA TYR A 332 13.58 22.06 -5.42
C TYR A 332 14.48 22.10 -4.17
N LYS A 333 15.32 23.13 -3.95
CA LYS A 333 16.15 23.25 -2.74
C LYS A 333 15.32 23.76 -1.57
N THR A 334 14.55 24.83 -1.78
CA THR A 334 13.53 25.25 -0.80
C THR A 334 12.55 24.11 -0.50
N ALA A 335 12.19 23.28 -1.49
CA ALA A 335 11.38 22.08 -1.26
C ALA A 335 12.08 21.02 -0.37
N GLN A 336 13.37 20.74 -0.62
CA GLN A 336 14.18 19.85 0.22
C GLN A 336 14.25 20.35 1.67
N ASP A 337 14.57 21.63 1.88
CA ASP A 337 14.69 22.25 3.20
C ASP A 337 13.32 22.35 3.92
N ARG A 338 12.22 22.55 3.19
CA ARG A 338 10.86 22.60 3.74
C ARG A 338 10.41 21.28 4.36
N VAL A 339 10.79 20.15 3.78
CA VAL A 339 10.30 18.81 4.19
C VAL A 339 11.32 18.00 4.98
N ARG A 340 12.61 18.07 4.64
CA ARG A 340 13.67 17.25 5.26
C ARG A 340 13.37 15.75 5.27
N LEU A 341 12.98 15.23 4.10
CA LEU A 341 12.69 13.81 3.88
C LEU A 341 13.84 12.88 4.33
N ASP A 342 15.08 13.37 4.27
CA ASP A 342 16.27 12.69 4.80
C ASP A 342 16.19 12.40 6.31
N LEU A 343 15.69 13.36 7.09
CA LEU A 343 15.48 13.22 8.54
C LEU A 343 14.17 12.46 8.84
N CYS A 344 13.12 12.65 8.04
CA CYS A 344 11.86 11.91 8.20
C CYS A 344 12.08 10.40 8.03
N LEU A 345 12.81 9.98 7.00
CA LEU A 345 13.15 8.57 6.77
C LEU A 345 14.06 8.01 7.87
N GLU A 346 15.03 8.80 8.36
CA GLU A 346 15.91 8.41 9.48
C GLU A 346 15.12 8.22 10.79
N ALA A 347 14.20 9.14 11.09
CA ALA A 347 13.30 9.03 12.24
C ALA A 347 12.35 7.83 12.13
N LEU A 348 11.84 7.51 10.93
CA LEU A 348 11.07 6.29 10.69
C LEU A 348 11.93 5.04 10.91
N CYS A 349 13.15 4.97 10.35
CA CYS A 349 14.08 3.86 10.56
C CYS A 349 14.38 3.60 12.04
N TYR A 350 14.67 4.66 12.80
CA TYR A 350 14.93 4.58 14.24
C TYR A 350 13.73 4.03 15.02
N ARG A 351 12.51 4.45 14.69
CA ARG A 351 11.28 3.97 15.33
C ARG A 351 10.98 2.52 14.98
N MET A 352 11.15 2.12 13.72
CA MET A 352 11.00 0.71 13.33
C MET A 352 12.06 -0.19 14.02
N GLN A 353 13.27 0.33 14.25
CA GLN A 353 14.31 -0.39 15.00
C GLN A 353 13.93 -0.63 16.47
N GLN A 354 13.20 0.29 17.11
CA GLN A 354 12.68 0.10 18.47
C GLN A 354 11.51 -0.90 18.55
N LEU A 355 10.74 -1.04 17.47
CA LEU A 355 9.59 -1.93 17.40
C LEU A 355 9.91 -3.36 16.96
N SER A 356 11.03 -3.54 16.26
CA SER A 356 11.43 -4.86 15.76
C SER A 356 11.85 -5.79 16.89
N THR A 357 11.32 -7.00 16.81
CA THR A 357 11.58 -8.17 17.65
C THR A 357 12.56 -9.15 17.00
N TYR A 358 13.04 -8.86 15.78
CA TYR A 358 14.07 -9.64 15.08
C TYR A 358 15.37 -9.71 15.88
N ASP A 359 15.80 -10.94 16.19
CA ASP A 359 17.04 -11.26 16.91
C ASP A 359 17.65 -12.49 16.23
N LYS A 360 18.89 -12.38 15.73
CA LYS A 360 19.58 -13.43 14.95
C LYS A 360 19.72 -14.79 15.66
N VAL A 361 19.47 -14.85 16.98
CA VAL A 361 19.55 -16.08 17.79
C VAL A 361 18.17 -16.50 18.32
N LYS A 362 17.29 -15.54 18.68
CA LYS A 362 16.00 -15.84 19.34
C LYS A 362 14.79 -15.77 18.40
N GLN A 363 14.84 -14.94 17.37
CA GLN A 363 13.77 -14.78 16.38
C GLN A 363 14.41 -14.49 15.02
N THR A 364 14.90 -15.57 14.39
CA THR A 364 15.68 -15.58 13.14
C THR A 364 14.94 -15.05 11.92
N HIS A 365 13.62 -14.94 11.98
CA HIS A 365 12.77 -14.44 10.90
C HIS A 365 12.55 -12.92 11.03
N PRO A 366 12.86 -12.12 9.99
CA PRO A 366 12.61 -10.69 10.01
C PRO A 366 11.11 -10.38 10.14
N ASP A 367 10.76 -9.43 11.02
CA ASP A 367 9.40 -8.92 11.14
C ASP A 367 9.16 -7.71 10.23
N PHE A 368 7.88 -7.30 10.15
CA PHE A 368 7.45 -6.13 9.38
C PHE A 368 8.26 -4.86 9.70
N TRP A 369 8.60 -4.65 10.97
CA TRP A 369 9.37 -3.48 11.40
C TRP A 369 10.80 -3.54 10.88
N TYR A 370 11.47 -4.70 10.93
CA TYR A 370 12.78 -4.87 10.31
C TYR A 370 12.75 -4.59 8.80
N ALA A 371 11.75 -5.13 8.10
CA ALA A 371 11.58 -4.94 6.66
C ALA A 371 11.34 -3.45 6.30
N MET A 372 10.42 -2.78 7.00
CA MET A 372 10.15 -1.35 6.80
C MET A 372 11.36 -0.46 7.13
N ARG A 373 12.18 -0.83 8.12
CA ARG A 373 13.45 -0.16 8.41
C ARG A 373 14.41 -0.25 7.22
N LEU A 374 14.55 -1.44 6.62
CA LEU A 374 15.43 -1.65 5.46
C LEU A 374 14.94 -0.88 4.23
N ILE A 375 13.63 -0.92 3.93
CA ILE A 375 13.02 -0.21 2.80
C ILE A 375 13.21 1.31 2.94
N ASN A 376 12.97 1.87 4.14
CA ASN A 376 13.13 3.30 4.41
C ASN A 376 14.61 3.74 4.31
N ASP A 377 15.57 2.92 4.78
CA ASP A 377 17.00 3.25 4.67
C ASP A 377 17.52 3.17 3.23
N LEU A 378 17.15 2.13 2.47
CA LEU A 378 17.44 2.04 1.03
C LEU A 378 16.88 3.25 0.27
N THR A 379 15.63 3.64 0.58
CA THR A 379 15.00 4.81 -0.04
C THR A 379 15.69 6.11 0.37
N ARG A 380 16.13 6.27 1.62
CA ARG A 380 16.91 7.42 2.10
C ARG A 380 18.25 7.52 1.38
N ASN A 381 18.94 6.40 1.20
CA ASN A 381 20.24 6.34 0.52
C ASN A 381 20.11 6.64 -0.99
N TRP A 382 19.08 6.12 -1.66
CA TRP A 382 18.73 6.49 -3.05
C TRP A 382 18.40 7.99 -3.17
N TYR A 383 17.53 8.52 -2.30
CA TYR A 383 17.14 9.94 -2.29
C TYR A 383 18.35 10.86 -2.08
N MET A 384 19.23 10.52 -1.13
CA MET A 384 20.49 11.24 -0.89
C MET A 384 21.48 11.16 -2.04
N LYS A 385 21.50 10.06 -2.82
CA LYS A 385 22.33 9.96 -4.04
C LYS A 385 21.80 10.91 -5.13
N LYS A 386 20.49 10.87 -5.40
CA LYS A 386 19.83 11.66 -6.45
C LYS A 386 19.82 13.16 -6.17
N THR A 387 19.68 13.59 -4.92
CA THR A 387 19.70 15.02 -4.54
C THR A 387 21.10 15.63 -4.48
N LYS A 388 22.16 14.82 -4.34
CA LYS A 388 23.57 15.27 -4.35
C LYS A 388 24.21 15.30 -5.73
N GLN A 389 23.64 14.63 -6.73
CA GLN A 389 24.13 14.69 -8.11
C GLN A 389 23.68 16.01 -8.77
N PRO A 390 24.60 16.87 -9.26
CA PRO A 390 24.21 18.01 -10.07
C PRO A 390 23.66 17.52 -11.42
N ALA A 391 22.66 18.23 -11.97
CA ALA A 391 21.97 17.87 -13.21
C ALA A 391 22.81 18.12 -14.50
N SER A 392 24.12 17.88 -14.45
CA SER A 392 25.09 18.29 -15.47
C SER A 392 26.04 17.16 -15.86
N SER A 393 25.53 16.20 -16.64
CA SER A 393 26.36 15.29 -17.45
C SER A 393 25.68 15.02 -18.79
N GLN A 394 25.55 16.08 -19.62
CA GLN A 394 25.31 15.87 -21.05
C GLN A 394 26.49 15.07 -21.62
N PRO A 395 26.26 13.98 -22.39
CA PRO A 395 27.32 13.40 -23.19
C PRO A 395 27.66 14.38 -24.30
N THR A 396 28.88 14.91 -24.28
CA THR A 396 29.41 15.80 -25.34
C THR A 396 29.27 15.10 -26.69
N PRO A 397 28.72 15.74 -27.75
CA PRO A 397 28.66 15.14 -29.07
C PRO A 397 30.07 14.78 -29.55
N GLY A 398 30.37 13.49 -29.66
CA GLY A 398 31.67 13.00 -30.07
C GLY A 398 32.01 13.49 -31.47
N VAL A 399 33.11 14.20 -31.62
CA VAL A 399 33.61 14.66 -32.93
C VAL A 399 33.82 13.46 -33.83
N MET A 400 33.21 13.47 -35.02
CA MET A 400 33.43 12.44 -36.04
C MET A 400 34.89 12.50 -36.55
N VAL A 401 35.79 11.76 -35.90
CA VAL A 401 37.06 11.35 -36.51
C VAL A 401 36.78 10.05 -37.25
N GLY A 402 36.46 10.17 -38.54
CA GLY A 402 36.17 9.02 -39.39
C GLY A 402 37.41 8.14 -39.60
N CYS A 403 37.27 6.84 -39.39
CA CYS A 403 38.21 5.83 -39.85
C CYS A 403 37.42 4.71 -40.53
N ALA A 404 37.89 4.25 -41.70
CA ALA A 404 37.07 3.42 -42.59
C ALA A 404 36.90 1.97 -42.09
N PHE A 405 35.70 1.41 -42.32
CA PHE A 405 35.49 -0.03 -42.23
C PHE A 405 36.30 -0.75 -43.32
N SER A 406 36.94 -1.86 -42.94
CA SER A 406 37.38 -2.89 -43.87
C SER A 406 37.15 -4.25 -43.22
N GLU A 407 36.30 -5.08 -43.83
CA GLU A 407 35.88 -6.36 -43.27
C GLU A 407 36.91 -7.47 -43.58
N ARG A 408 37.24 -8.32 -42.59
CA ARG A 408 37.54 -9.75 -42.84
C ARG A 408 37.60 -10.60 -41.56
N SER A 409 36.79 -11.67 -41.57
CA SER A 409 37.03 -13.05 -41.11
C SER A 409 38.01 -13.35 -39.93
N GLY A 410 37.52 -14.10 -38.93
CA GLY A 410 38.36 -14.90 -37.99
C GLY A 410 38.83 -16.25 -38.60
N PRO A 411 39.04 -17.36 -37.84
CA PRO A 411 38.80 -17.58 -36.38
C PRO A 411 39.90 -18.39 -35.61
N SER A 412 39.73 -18.58 -34.27
CA SER A 412 40.37 -19.61 -33.37
C SER A 412 41.93 -19.58 -33.21
N THR A 413 42.63 -20.04 -32.15
CA THR A 413 42.38 -20.75 -30.85
C THR A 413 43.50 -20.32 -29.84
N GLY A 414 43.80 -20.85 -28.63
CA GLY A 414 43.37 -21.98 -27.77
C GLY A 414 44.38 -22.26 -26.61
N ALA A 415 44.11 -23.22 -25.69
CA ALA A 415 44.93 -23.63 -24.50
C ALA A 415 45.03 -22.59 -23.33
N LEU A 416 44.79 -22.89 -22.03
CA LEU A 416 45.42 -23.78 -21.02
C LEU A 416 46.84 -23.34 -20.52
N ALA A 417 47.24 -23.40 -19.23
CA ALA A 417 46.52 -23.55 -17.93
C ALA A 417 47.47 -23.34 -16.70
N THR A 418 46.90 -23.07 -15.51
CA THR A 418 47.45 -23.26 -14.12
C THR A 418 48.77 -22.55 -13.71
N PRO A 419 49.22 -22.60 -12.43
CA PRO A 419 48.52 -22.06 -11.25
C PRO A 419 49.42 -21.21 -10.31
N SER A 420 48.83 -20.44 -9.39
CA SER A 420 49.48 -19.97 -8.14
C SER A 420 48.44 -19.64 -7.07
N SER A 421 48.78 -19.88 -5.81
CA SER A 421 47.89 -19.73 -4.65
C SER A 421 48.45 -18.73 -3.64
N GLU A 422 47.63 -17.81 -3.16
CA GLU A 422 47.73 -17.31 -1.79
C GLU A 422 46.40 -16.70 -1.31
N GLN A 423 46.26 -16.50 0.00
CA GLN A 423 44.97 -16.30 0.67
C GLN A 423 44.64 -14.82 0.89
N GLY A 424 43.42 -14.40 0.55
CA GLY A 424 42.88 -13.07 0.86
C GLY A 424 41.35 -13.11 0.92
N LEU A 425 40.75 -12.33 1.83
CA LEU A 425 39.29 -12.30 1.99
C LEU A 425 38.61 -11.61 0.78
N PRO A 426 37.51 -12.15 0.23
CA PRO A 426 36.77 -11.51 -0.84
C PRO A 426 36.02 -10.27 -0.33
N ASN A 427 36.53 -9.10 -0.67
CA ASN A 427 35.82 -7.84 -0.56
C ASN A 427 34.72 -7.80 -1.64
N PHE A 428 33.45 -7.91 -1.27
CA PHE A 428 32.31 -7.93 -2.21
C PHE A 428 31.99 -6.53 -2.78
N GLY A 429 32.87 -6.02 -3.64
CA GLY A 429 32.51 -5.06 -4.67
C GLY A 429 32.01 -5.82 -5.91
N MET A 430 30.75 -5.62 -6.30
CA MET A 430 30.16 -6.32 -7.44
C MET A 430 29.98 -5.36 -8.62
N GLU A 431 30.86 -5.47 -9.61
CA GLU A 431 30.72 -4.75 -10.88
C GLU A 431 29.66 -5.46 -11.76
N MET A 432 28.71 -4.70 -12.29
CA MET A 432 27.64 -5.22 -13.15
C MET A 432 27.96 -4.95 -14.62
N SER A 433 28.53 -5.93 -15.31
CA SER A 433 28.92 -5.82 -16.73
C SER A 433 27.98 -6.59 -17.67
N GLY A 434 26.91 -5.91 -18.08
CA GLY A 434 26.23 -6.05 -19.38
C GLY A 434 25.95 -7.42 -20.01
N ALA A 435 24.67 -7.81 -20.02
CA ALA A 435 24.04 -8.54 -21.11
C ALA A 435 22.64 -7.94 -21.35
N GLY A 436 22.18 -7.81 -22.61
CA GLY A 436 20.86 -7.23 -22.86
C GLY A 436 20.43 -7.21 -24.32
N THR A 437 19.11 -7.11 -24.53
CA THR A 437 18.47 -6.96 -25.86
C THR A 437 17.12 -6.21 -25.76
N HIS A 438 17.12 -4.99 -26.32
CA HIS A 438 16.00 -4.31 -27.00
C HIS A 438 14.68 -3.91 -26.29
N ILE A 439 14.52 -2.57 -26.21
CA ILE A 439 13.30 -1.77 -26.41
C ILE A 439 12.28 -1.71 -25.26
N GLY A 440 12.39 -0.62 -24.50
CA GLY A 440 11.39 -0.08 -23.57
C GLY A 440 11.98 1.15 -22.87
N ALA A 441 11.27 2.28 -22.79
CA ALA A 441 11.87 3.53 -22.33
C ALA A 441 12.04 3.57 -20.79
N ASN A 442 13.30 3.63 -20.35
CA ASN A 442 13.82 4.04 -19.02
C ASN A 442 12.90 3.85 -17.81
N ASN A 443 13.13 2.78 -17.03
CA ASN A 443 12.50 2.61 -15.71
C ASN A 443 13.48 2.12 -14.61
N GLU A 444 14.79 1.94 -14.91
CA GLU A 444 15.82 1.42 -13.98
C GLU A 444 16.14 2.33 -12.76
N ASP A 445 15.49 3.49 -12.67
CA ASP A 445 15.91 4.61 -11.82
C ASP A 445 14.94 4.93 -10.65
N ASP A 446 13.78 4.24 -10.63
CA ASP A 446 12.75 4.31 -9.60
C ASP A 446 12.86 3.04 -8.71
N PRO A 447 13.13 3.16 -7.38
CA PRO A 447 13.33 2.01 -6.49
C PRO A 447 12.06 1.19 -6.24
N PHE A 448 10.94 1.56 -6.86
CA PHE A 448 9.69 0.79 -6.91
C PHE A 448 9.23 0.53 -8.35
N ALA A 449 10.13 0.62 -9.35
CA ALA A 449 9.82 0.36 -10.76
C ALA A 449 9.22 -1.03 -10.99
N PHE A 450 9.73 -2.05 -10.29
CA PHE A 450 9.29 -3.44 -10.37
C PHE A 450 7.80 -3.64 -10.02
N LEU A 451 7.20 -2.76 -9.21
CA LEU A 451 5.75 -2.80 -8.90
C LEU A 451 4.85 -2.50 -10.10
N LYS A 452 5.42 -2.20 -11.26
CA LYS A 452 4.72 -1.83 -12.51
C LYS A 452 4.86 -2.90 -13.60
N ASP A 453 5.60 -3.98 -13.35
CA ASP A 453 5.74 -5.07 -14.30
C ASP A 453 4.44 -5.90 -14.39
N THR A 454 4.11 -6.39 -15.58
CA THR A 454 2.94 -7.25 -15.82
C THR A 454 3.17 -8.69 -15.37
N ASP A 455 4.40 -9.19 -15.47
CA ASP A 455 4.80 -10.53 -15.05
C ASP A 455 5.63 -10.47 -13.75
N PHE A 456 5.22 -9.60 -12.82
CA PHE A 456 5.92 -9.31 -11.57
C PHE A 456 6.09 -10.54 -10.66
N ASP A 457 7.22 -11.21 -10.82
CA ASP A 457 7.75 -12.16 -9.86
C ASP A 457 8.40 -11.43 -8.67
N MET A 458 8.02 -11.82 -7.45
CA MET A 458 8.56 -11.26 -6.23
C MET A 458 9.81 -11.98 -5.71
N GLU A 459 10.17 -13.16 -6.23
CA GLU A 459 11.37 -13.85 -5.76
C GLU A 459 12.62 -13.01 -6.06
N GLN A 460 12.76 -12.46 -7.27
CA GLN A 460 13.93 -11.63 -7.66
C GLN A 460 14.19 -10.39 -6.80
N PHE A 461 13.17 -9.77 -6.19
CA PHE A 461 13.35 -8.62 -5.29
C PHE A 461 13.85 -9.02 -3.89
N PHE A 462 13.70 -10.29 -3.52
CA PHE A 462 14.01 -10.80 -2.19
C PHE A 462 15.17 -11.80 -2.15
N ASP A 463 15.48 -12.43 -3.30
CA ASP A 463 16.68 -13.20 -3.62
C ASP A 463 17.99 -12.36 -3.54
N MET A 464 17.89 -11.06 -3.24
CA MET A 464 19.00 -10.23 -2.71
C MET A 464 19.54 -10.71 -1.33
N GLY A 465 19.27 -11.95 -0.91
CA GLY A 465 19.68 -12.52 0.38
C GLY A 465 19.00 -11.89 1.59
N ILE A 466 17.88 -11.19 1.40
CA ILE A 466 17.20 -10.42 2.46
C ILE A 466 16.33 -11.34 3.35
N TRP A 467 15.82 -12.43 2.77
CA TRP A 467 14.98 -13.42 3.44
C TRP A 467 15.57 -14.81 3.19
N GLY A 468 16.14 -15.45 4.22
CA GLY A 468 16.86 -16.71 4.07
C GLY A 468 16.00 -17.87 3.56
N ASP A 469 16.52 -18.62 2.61
CA ASP A 469 15.79 -19.66 1.84
C ASP A 469 15.38 -20.90 2.63
N ASP A 470 16.07 -21.18 3.75
CA ASP A 470 16.10 -22.45 4.49
C ASP A 470 14.78 -22.93 5.14
N VAL A 471 13.64 -22.27 4.88
CA VAL A 471 12.34 -22.64 5.47
C VAL A 471 11.25 -23.00 4.46
N TYR A 472 11.40 -22.66 3.17
CA TYR A 472 10.40 -23.06 2.15
C TYR A 472 10.75 -24.35 1.39
N THR A 473 12.04 -24.65 1.25
CA THR A 473 12.54 -25.89 0.62
C THR A 473 12.19 -27.17 1.38
N GLY A 474 11.82 -27.07 2.66
CA GLY A 474 11.38 -28.19 3.49
C GLY A 474 9.95 -28.69 3.21
N MET A 475 9.11 -27.93 2.50
CA MET A 475 7.73 -28.35 2.17
C MET A 475 7.70 -29.17 0.88
N GLY A 476 8.13 -30.43 0.98
CA GLY A 476 8.32 -31.32 -0.17
C GLY A 476 7.06 -31.59 -1.00
N PHE A 477 6.96 -30.94 -2.16
CA PHE A 477 6.06 -31.37 -3.23
C PHE A 477 6.61 -32.63 -3.92
N GLY A 478 5.98 -33.77 -3.66
CA GLY A 478 5.87 -34.85 -4.65
C GLY A 478 7.13 -35.65 -5.02
N ASN A 479 8.02 -35.99 -4.06
CA ASN A 479 9.02 -37.04 -4.33
C ASN A 479 8.38 -38.46 -4.26
N SER A 480 7.52 -38.79 -5.22
CA SER A 480 6.92 -40.12 -5.39
C SER A 480 7.77 -41.03 -6.30
N GLY A 481 9.09 -41.00 -6.15
CA GLY A 481 10.03 -41.91 -6.82
C GLY A 481 10.05 -43.30 -6.18
N GLY A 482 8.92 -44.01 -6.22
CA GLY A 482 8.69 -45.27 -5.50
C GLY A 482 8.21 -46.43 -6.37
N THR A 483 9.11 -47.02 -7.17
CA THR A 483 8.82 -48.23 -7.94
C THR A 483 8.89 -49.50 -7.09
N THR A 484 7.87 -50.37 -7.13
CA THR A 484 7.98 -51.84 -7.30
C THR A 484 6.58 -52.48 -7.51
N PRO A 485 6.46 -53.71 -8.06
CA PRO A 485 5.22 -54.20 -8.68
C PRO A 485 4.48 -55.35 -7.94
N PHE A 486 3.39 -55.80 -8.58
CA PHE A 486 2.43 -56.88 -8.26
C PHE A 486 1.20 -56.46 -7.42
#